data_AF-A0AAU4JD45-F1
#
_entry.id   AF-A0AAU4JD45-F1
#
_cell.length_a   1.000
_cell.length_b   1.000
_cell.length_c   1.000
_cell.angle_alpha   90.00
_cell.angle_beta   90.00
_cell.angle_gamma   90.00
#
_symmetry.space_group_name_H-M   'P 1'
#
loop_
_entity.id
_entity.type
_entity.pdbx_description
1 polymer ?
#
loop_
_entity_poly.entity_id
_entity_poly.type
_entity_poly.pdbx_seq_one_letter_code
_entity_poly.pdbx_strand_id
1 'polypeptide(L)'
;MTSKLETYSDQDAAKKGLKGKGYVGPGRVTASGQALNQAYNGGRTVGPMSSTASSGRSSHASAGKAGTNASVTVFYYPKEPSSSFHLVALGVHASADLYKIGKELGQDQAPFQKKKTVGPEGR
;
A
#
# COMPACT_ATOMS: atom_id res chain seq x y z
N MET A 1 7.88 -17.64 8.49
CA MET A 1 7.80 -17.57 7.02
C MET A 1 7.89 -16.10 6.64
N THR A 2 8.96 -15.71 5.97
CA THR A 2 9.17 -14.34 5.48
C THR A 2 8.25 -14.15 4.27
N SER A 3 7.14 -13.44 4.44
CA SER A 3 6.25 -13.12 3.32
C SER A 3 7.05 -12.33 2.29
N LYS A 4 7.13 -12.84 1.05
CA LYS A 4 7.75 -12.10 -0.04
C LYS A 4 6.86 -10.90 -0.36
N LEU A 5 7.43 -9.69 -0.35
CA LEU A 5 6.77 -8.49 -0.84
C LEU A 5 6.29 -8.72 -2.27
N GLU A 6 5.04 -8.38 -2.55
CA GLU A 6 4.48 -8.59 -3.88
C GLU A 6 5.05 -7.58 -4.87
N THR A 7 5.46 -8.05 -6.03
CA THR A 7 6.00 -7.17 -7.07
C THR A 7 5.14 -7.28 -8.31
N TYR A 8 4.75 -6.13 -8.85
CA TYR A 8 4.03 -6.02 -10.11
C TYR A 8 4.93 -5.31 -11.12
N SER A 9 4.93 -5.78 -12.37
CA SER A 9 5.71 -5.20 -13.47
C SER A 9 5.22 -3.81 -13.88
N ASP A 10 3.93 -3.57 -13.72
CA ASP A 10 3.22 -2.39 -14.20
C ASP A 10 1.85 -2.22 -13.50
N GLN A 11 1.20 -1.10 -13.77
CA GLN A 11 -0.04 -0.70 -13.11
C GLN A 11 -1.19 -1.68 -13.37
N ASP A 12 -1.29 -2.26 -14.56
CA ASP A 12 -2.36 -3.18 -14.91
C ASP A 12 -2.16 -4.54 -14.26
N ALA A 13 -0.92 -5.02 -14.16
CA ALA A 13 -0.57 -6.19 -13.37
C ALA A 13 -0.95 -6.00 -11.89
N ALA A 14 -0.69 -4.81 -11.31
CA ALA A 14 -1.08 -4.48 -9.94
C ALA A 14 -2.60 -4.46 -9.76
N LYS A 15 -3.35 -3.82 -10.67
CA LYS A 15 -4.83 -3.81 -10.66
C LYS A 15 -5.40 -5.22 -10.74
N LYS A 16 -4.89 -6.05 -11.67
CA LYS A 16 -5.36 -7.43 -11.87
C LYS A 16 -5.05 -8.31 -10.68
N GLY A 17 -3.84 -8.21 -10.10
CA GLY A 17 -3.43 -8.97 -8.93
C GLY A 17 -4.28 -8.64 -7.70
N LEU A 18 -4.47 -7.34 -7.42
CA LEU A 18 -5.29 -6.88 -6.29
C LEU A 18 -6.77 -7.26 -6.43
N LYS A 19 -7.33 -7.20 -7.65
CA LYS A 19 -8.70 -7.67 -7.92
C LYS A 19 -8.83 -9.19 -7.77
N GLY A 20 -7.88 -9.94 -8.32
CA GLY A 20 -7.91 -11.41 -8.31
C GLY A 20 -7.82 -12.02 -6.91
N LYS A 21 -7.21 -11.32 -5.96
CA LYS A 21 -7.12 -11.74 -4.55
C LYS A 21 -8.30 -11.30 -3.68
N GLY A 22 -9.26 -10.56 -4.24
CA GLY A 22 -10.41 -10.05 -3.48
C GLY A 22 -10.08 -8.91 -2.51
N TYR A 23 -8.88 -8.34 -2.57
CA TYR A 23 -8.47 -7.21 -1.72
C TYR A 23 -9.23 -5.92 -2.06
N VAL A 24 -9.72 -5.83 -3.30
CA VAL A 24 -10.49 -4.72 -3.83
C VAL A 24 -11.90 -5.20 -4.14
N GLY A 25 -12.80 -5.08 -3.16
CA GLY A 25 -14.23 -5.31 -3.36
C GLY A 25 -14.88 -4.22 -4.25
N PRO A 26 -16.13 -4.41 -4.72
CA PRO A 26 -16.79 -3.52 -5.68
C PRO A 26 -16.79 -2.04 -5.25
N GLY A 27 -17.01 -1.76 -3.96
CA GLY A 27 -17.02 -0.41 -3.40
C GLY A 27 -15.65 0.27 -3.27
N ARG A 28 -14.56 -0.43 -3.59
CA ARG A 28 -13.18 0.07 -3.50
C ARG A 28 -12.47 0.15 -4.84
N VAL A 29 -13.07 -0.35 -5.92
CA VAL A 29 -12.43 -0.48 -7.25
C VAL A 29 -11.93 0.87 -7.75
N THR A 30 -12.78 1.89 -7.72
CA THR A 30 -12.43 3.25 -8.20
C THR A 30 -11.30 3.85 -7.38
N ALA A 31 -11.41 3.84 -6.05
CA ALA A 31 -10.38 4.38 -5.17
C ALA A 31 -9.06 3.60 -5.29
N SER A 32 -9.11 2.28 -5.43
CA SER A 32 -7.90 1.47 -5.64
C SER A 32 -7.21 1.84 -6.96
N GLY A 33 -7.96 2.02 -8.04
CA GLY A 33 -7.43 2.47 -9.32
C GLY A 33 -6.77 3.84 -9.23
N GLN A 34 -7.40 4.78 -8.52
CA GLN A 34 -6.86 6.12 -8.29
C GLN A 34 -5.61 6.11 -7.40
N ALA A 35 -5.62 5.34 -6.31
CA ALA A 35 -4.50 5.21 -5.40
C ALA A 35 -3.29 4.58 -6.11
N LEU A 36 -3.50 3.54 -6.93
CA LEU A 36 -2.47 2.99 -7.79
C LEU A 36 -1.96 4.05 -8.78
N ASN A 37 -2.83 4.79 -9.46
CA ASN A 37 -2.40 5.85 -10.38
C ASN A 37 -1.50 6.89 -9.71
N GLN A 38 -1.88 7.34 -8.52
CA GLN A 38 -1.06 8.24 -7.71
C GLN A 38 0.28 7.60 -7.32
N ALA A 39 0.30 6.30 -7.07
CA ALA A 39 1.51 5.58 -6.73
C ALA A 39 2.53 5.55 -7.89
N TYR A 40 2.06 5.32 -9.12
CA TYR A 40 2.88 5.35 -10.33
C TYR A 40 3.29 6.77 -10.74
N ASN A 41 2.51 7.80 -10.37
CA ASN A 41 2.82 9.21 -10.62
C ASN A 41 3.70 9.84 -9.52
N GLY A 42 4.48 9.05 -8.78
CA GLY A 42 5.44 9.56 -7.81
C GLY A 42 4.84 9.92 -6.45
N GLY A 43 3.88 9.12 -5.97
CA GLY A 43 3.22 9.26 -4.67
C GLY A 43 4.11 9.59 -3.47
N ARG A 44 3.48 9.99 -2.36
CA ARG A 44 4.17 10.67 -1.26
C ARG A 44 5.06 9.73 -0.45
N THR A 45 6.31 10.14 -0.24
CA THR A 45 7.27 9.41 0.61
C THR A 45 6.91 9.50 2.09
N VAL A 46 6.90 8.37 2.80
CA VAL A 46 6.60 8.28 4.23
C VAL A 46 7.44 7.24 4.96
N GLY A 47 8.00 7.67 6.10
CA GLY A 47 8.64 6.80 7.09
C GLY A 47 9.91 6.06 6.62
N PRO A 48 10.94 5.95 7.45
CA PRO A 48 11.99 4.95 7.24
C PRO A 48 11.48 3.56 7.66
N MET A 49 11.76 2.52 6.87
CA MET A 49 11.61 1.13 7.32
C MET A 49 12.87 0.67 8.05
N SER A 50 12.72 -0.04 9.18
CA SER A 50 13.86 -0.70 9.83
C SER A 50 14.24 -1.99 9.11
N SER A 51 15.54 -2.11 8.87
CA SER A 51 16.31 -3.06 8.07
C SER A 51 15.84 -4.52 8.06
N THR A 52 15.36 -4.96 6.89
CA THR A 52 15.62 -6.31 6.33
C THR A 52 15.44 -6.36 4.79
N ALA A 53 14.83 -5.37 4.18
CA ALA A 53 14.86 -5.15 2.73
C ALA A 53 15.24 -3.68 2.49
N SER A 54 16.47 -3.45 2.04
CA SER A 54 16.98 -2.21 1.43
C SER A 54 16.56 -0.89 2.10
N SER A 55 17.47 -0.28 2.84
CA SER A 55 17.38 1.05 3.47
C SER A 55 16.69 2.09 2.57
N GLY A 56 15.37 2.25 2.71
CA GLY A 56 14.55 3.06 1.83
C GLY A 56 13.29 3.54 2.54
N ARG A 57 12.83 4.73 2.17
CA ARG A 57 11.53 5.24 2.63
C ARG A 57 10.44 4.58 1.78
N SER A 58 9.41 4.04 2.41
CA SER A 58 8.23 3.62 1.66
C SER A 58 7.52 4.84 1.09
N SER A 59 6.89 4.73 -0.06
CA SER A 59 5.92 5.72 -0.52
C SER A 59 4.52 5.21 -0.24
N HIS A 60 3.58 6.13 -0.09
CA HIS A 60 2.17 5.80 -0.10
C HIS A 60 1.42 6.65 -1.11
N ALA A 61 0.29 6.11 -1.55
CA ALA A 61 -0.67 6.83 -2.36
C ALA A 61 -2.07 6.49 -1.87
N SER A 62 -2.88 7.51 -1.65
CA SER A 62 -4.23 7.35 -1.10
C SER A 62 -5.27 7.92 -2.07
N ALA A 63 -6.45 7.32 -2.08
CA ALA A 63 -7.61 7.86 -2.76
C ALA A 63 -8.90 7.55 -1.99
N GLY A 64 -9.95 8.33 -2.28
CA GLY A 64 -11.22 8.30 -1.55
C GLY A 64 -11.22 9.22 -0.32
N LYS A 65 -12.35 9.22 0.40
CA LYS A 65 -12.57 10.09 1.57
C LYS A 65 -12.16 9.37 2.85
N ALA A 66 -11.26 9.98 3.63
CA ALA A 66 -10.82 9.46 4.93
C ALA A 66 -12.01 9.09 5.83
N GLY A 67 -11.89 8.01 6.60
CA GLY A 67 -12.96 7.52 7.49
C GLY A 67 -14.09 6.76 6.77
N THR A 68 -14.00 6.59 5.45
CA THR A 68 -14.94 5.75 4.69
C THR A 68 -14.31 4.42 4.26
N ASN A 69 -15.13 3.38 4.17
CA ASN A 69 -14.70 2.05 3.69
C ASN A 69 -14.24 2.02 2.22
N ALA A 70 -14.48 3.12 1.48
CA ALA A 70 -14.04 3.32 0.11
C ALA A 70 -12.66 3.99 0.01
N SER A 71 -12.07 4.43 1.13
CA SER A 71 -10.72 4.97 1.09
C SER A 71 -9.68 3.86 1.02
N VAL A 72 -8.75 4.00 0.08
CA VAL A 72 -7.69 3.02 -0.17
C VAL A 72 -6.36 3.74 -0.13
N THR A 73 -5.43 3.20 0.65
CA THR A 73 -4.04 3.63 0.71
C THR A 73 -3.16 2.47 0.29
N VAL A 74 -2.32 2.69 -0.70
CA VAL A 74 -1.34 1.72 -1.16
C VAL A 74 0.03 2.13 -0.65
N PHE A 75 0.71 1.23 0.04
CA PHE A 75 2.09 1.41 0.51
C PHE A 75 3.03 0.61 -0.38
N TYR A 76 4.09 1.24 -0.87
CA TYR A 76 4.93 0.66 -1.90
C TYR A 76 6.37 1.15 -1.89
N TYR A 77 7.25 0.40 -2.55
CA TYR A 77 8.56 0.90 -2.96
C TYR A 77 8.55 1.24 -4.45
N PRO A 78 8.88 2.48 -4.83
CA PRO A 78 9.24 2.77 -6.21
C PRO A 78 10.55 2.02 -6.49
N LYS A 79 10.52 1.06 -7.42
CA LYS A 79 11.77 0.49 -7.92
C LYS A 79 12.31 1.47 -8.95
N GLU A 80 13.49 2.04 -8.73
CA GLU A 80 14.22 2.70 -9.81
C GLU A 80 15.23 1.70 -10.39
N PRO A 81 15.54 1.74 -11.70
CA PRO A 81 14.98 2.57 -12.78
C PRO A 81 13.85 1.86 -13.56
N SER A 82 13.29 0.77 -13.03
CA SER A 82 12.29 -0.05 -13.71
C SER A 82 10.92 0.26 -13.13
N SER A 83 9.90 0.53 -13.94
CA SER A 83 8.50 0.81 -13.57
C SER A 83 7.77 -0.29 -12.78
N SER A 84 8.52 -1.12 -12.05
CA SER A 84 8.05 -2.15 -11.15
C SER A 84 7.63 -1.55 -9.82
N PHE A 85 6.53 -2.10 -9.33
CA PHE A 85 5.86 -1.67 -8.13
C PHE A 85 5.93 -2.77 -7.08
N HIS A 86 6.58 -2.51 -5.96
CA HIS A 86 6.58 -3.44 -4.84
C HIS A 86 5.45 -3.06 -3.89
N LEU A 87 4.36 -3.81 -3.91
CA LEU A 87 3.26 -3.65 -2.96
C LEU A 87 3.69 -4.18 -1.60
N VAL A 88 3.72 -3.28 -0.62
CA VAL A 88 4.03 -3.60 0.78
C VAL A 88 2.73 -3.88 1.54
N ALA A 89 1.74 -3.00 1.39
CA ALA A 89 0.44 -3.17 2.00
C ALA A 89 -0.67 -2.38 1.34
N LEU A 90 -1.91 -2.80 1.59
CA LEU A 90 -3.13 -2.08 1.24
C LEU A 90 -3.94 -1.77 2.51
N GLY A 91 -4.12 -0.48 2.77
CA GLY A 91 -4.84 0.02 3.94
C GLY A 91 -6.11 0.75 3.57
N VAL A 92 -6.98 0.92 4.57
CA VAL A 92 -8.11 1.85 4.55
C VAL A 92 -7.77 3.04 5.42
N HIS A 93 -7.96 4.25 4.90
CA HIS A 93 -7.71 5.48 5.64
C HIS A 93 -8.76 5.64 6.75
N ALA A 94 -8.33 5.44 7.99
CA ALA A 94 -9.20 5.46 9.17
C ALA A 94 -9.39 6.88 9.74
N SER A 95 -8.33 7.69 9.72
CA SER A 95 -8.35 9.12 10.04
C SER A 95 -7.19 9.83 9.31
N ALA A 96 -7.01 11.14 9.50
CA ALA A 96 -6.00 11.95 8.79
C ALA A 96 -4.63 11.26 8.68
N ASP A 97 -4.14 10.69 9.78
CA ASP A 97 -2.81 10.08 9.86
C ASP A 97 -2.85 8.60 10.27
N LEU A 98 -4.00 7.93 10.16
CA LEU A 98 -4.13 6.53 10.59
C LEU A 98 -4.71 5.66 9.50
N TYR A 99 -4.10 4.49 9.32
CA TYR A 99 -4.46 3.50 8.30
C TYR A 99 -4.75 2.16 8.95
N LYS A 100 -5.85 1.51 8.55
CA LYS A 100 -6.17 0.13 8.94
C LYS A 100 -5.69 -0.80 7.84
N ILE A 101 -4.75 -1.68 8.15
CA ILE A 101 -4.21 -2.67 7.22
C ILE A 101 -4.67 -4.05 7.71
N GLY A 102 -5.33 -4.80 6.83
CA GLY A 102 -5.71 -6.18 7.12
C GLY A 102 -4.49 -7.10 7.18
N LYS A 103 -4.57 -8.20 7.93
CA LYS A 103 -3.45 -9.16 8.05
C LYS A 103 -3.03 -9.71 6.69
N GLU A 104 -4.02 -10.10 5.89
CA GLU A 104 -3.84 -10.54 4.50
C GLU A 104 -3.41 -9.43 3.53
N LEU A 105 -3.50 -8.16 3.94
CA LEU A 105 -3.17 -6.98 3.14
C LEU A 105 -1.82 -6.38 3.47
N GLY A 106 -0.98 -7.10 4.21
CA GLY A 106 0.40 -6.69 4.49
C GLY A 106 0.62 -6.01 5.84
N GLN A 107 -0.31 -6.16 6.80
CA GLN A 107 -0.13 -5.66 8.17
C GLN A 107 1.13 -6.21 8.86
N ASP A 108 1.49 -7.46 8.53
CA ASP A 108 2.70 -8.12 9.05
C ASP A 108 3.96 -7.79 8.22
N GLN A 109 3.86 -6.94 7.19
CA GLN A 109 5.02 -6.45 6.44
C GLN A 109 5.59 -5.22 7.13
N ALA A 110 6.91 -5.13 7.25
CA ALA A 110 7.53 -3.87 7.65
C ALA A 110 7.16 -2.75 6.64
N PRO A 111 7.12 -1.46 7.03
CA PRO A 111 7.40 -0.91 8.36
C PRO A 111 6.26 -1.08 9.37
N PHE A 112 5.15 -1.73 8.99
CA PHE A 112 3.96 -1.82 9.84
C PHE A 112 4.25 -2.68 11.07
N GLN A 113 4.09 -2.06 12.25
CA GLN A 113 4.03 -2.82 13.50
C GLN A 113 2.75 -3.68 13.48
N LYS A 114 2.74 -4.82 14.18
CA LYS A 114 1.59 -5.73 14.36
C LYS A 114 0.42 -5.08 15.11
N LYS A 115 -0.04 -3.92 14.66
CA LYS A 115 -1.11 -3.10 15.21
C LYS A 115 -2.22 -3.02 14.18
N LYS A 116 -3.47 -3.02 14.64
CA LYS A 116 -4.66 -2.92 13.75
C LYS A 116 -4.73 -1.60 13.00
N THR A 117 -4.01 -0.58 13.46
CA THR A 117 -3.97 0.75 12.88
C THR A 117 -2.56 1.29 13.00
N VAL A 118 -2.06 1.86 11.91
CA VAL A 118 -0.68 2.34 11.78
C VAL A 118 -0.66 3.77 11.28
N GLY A 119 0.30 4.57 11.74
CA GLY A 119 0.57 5.87 11.17
C GLY A 119 1.22 5.78 9.78
N PRO A 120 1.45 6.92 9.10
CA PRO A 120 2.16 6.96 7.81
C PRO A 120 3.58 6.41 7.91
N GLU A 121 4.18 6.43 9.10
CA GLU A 121 5.50 5.86 9.37
C GLU A 121 5.47 4.35 9.70
N GLY A 122 4.30 3.73 9.69
CA GLY A 122 4.11 2.31 10.02
C GLY A 122 4.07 1.99 11.52
N ARG A 123 4.09 3.00 12.40
CA ARG A 123 4.05 2.87 13.87
C ARG A 123 2.77 3.40 14.50
#